data_AF-A0A172TL69-F1
#
_entry.id   AF-A0A172TL69-F1
#
_cell.length_a   1.000
_cell.length_b   1.000
_cell.length_c   1.000
_cell.angle_alpha   90.00
_cell.angle_beta   90.00
_cell.angle_gamma   90.00
#
_symmetry.space_group_name_H-M   'P 1'
#
loop_
_entity.id
_entity.type
_entity.pdbx_description
1 polymer ?
#
loop_
_entity_poly.entity_id
_entity_poly.type
_entity_poly.pdbx_seq_one_letter_code
_entity_poly.pdbx_strand_id
1 'polypeptide(L)'
;MMKKLFTGVMLLAIVLAVAACSNNKPTEEEVAKTNQVAYNAVKVAVVKVNALFHHDVAADETTPVMTSKTKEDAKEILDGYFDGALSDAIITHYVTDKKAEDRVVVNAEPFFKQELLASKFEDVTVEAGEEDEHVVTTKDAGKFTVKHVEDGDKFIVTKYE
;
A
#
# COMPACT_ATOMS: atom_id res chain seq x y z
N MET A 1 13.46 59.26 42.79
CA MET A 1 12.39 58.66 43.62
C MET A 1 12.22 57.20 43.21
N MET A 2 12.49 56.28 44.14
CA MET A 2 12.23 54.84 44.01
C MET A 2 10.74 54.50 44.05
N LYS A 3 10.42 53.26 43.60
CA LYS A 3 9.31 52.34 43.98
C LYS A 3 8.49 51.95 42.73
N LYS A 4 8.26 50.68 42.36
CA LYS A 4 8.43 49.36 43.01
C LYS A 4 8.33 48.27 41.92
N LEU A 5 9.05 47.18 42.12
CA LEU A 5 8.82 45.85 41.51
C LEU A 5 7.41 45.35 41.85
N PHE A 6 6.74 44.64 40.93
CA PHE A 6 5.90 43.50 41.33
C PHE A 6 5.87 42.42 40.24
N THR A 7 6.51 41.32 40.61
CA THR A 7 6.49 39.97 40.08
C THR A 7 5.07 39.41 39.97
N GLY A 8 4.75 38.76 38.86
CA GLY A 8 3.55 37.95 38.69
C GLY A 8 3.88 36.65 37.96
N VAL A 9 4.45 35.69 38.68
CA VAL A 9 4.60 34.30 38.23
C VAL A 9 3.22 33.66 38.31
N MET A 10 2.60 33.40 37.15
CA MET A 10 1.34 32.66 37.07
C MET A 10 1.68 31.17 37.16
N LEU A 11 1.42 30.58 38.33
CA LEU A 11 1.57 29.17 38.61
C LEU A 11 0.63 28.35 37.72
N LEU A 12 1.25 27.51 36.90
CA LEU A 12 0.61 26.44 36.14
C LEU A 12 0.19 25.34 37.13
N ALA A 13 -1.10 25.26 37.44
CA ALA A 13 -1.70 24.15 38.20
C ALA A 13 -2.59 23.34 37.25
N ILE A 14 -1.97 22.46 36.47
CA ILE A 14 -2.70 21.40 35.76
C ILE A 14 -2.84 20.24 36.74
N VAL A 15 -4.02 20.14 37.36
CA VAL A 15 -4.44 18.96 38.10
C VAL A 15 -4.82 17.90 37.05
N LEU A 16 -3.87 17.04 36.68
CA LEU A 16 -4.19 15.82 35.93
C LEU A 16 -4.87 14.85 36.88
N ALA A 17 -6.20 14.87 36.89
CA ALA A 17 -7.00 13.76 37.36
C ALA A 17 -6.76 12.58 36.41
N VAL A 18 -5.90 11.65 36.82
CA VAL A 18 -5.71 10.36 36.17
C VAL A 18 -6.95 9.50 36.47
N ALA A 19 -8.02 9.75 35.71
CA ALA A 19 -9.05 8.75 35.51
C ALA A 19 -8.51 7.76 34.47
N ALA A 20 -7.92 6.68 34.97
CA ALA A 20 -7.60 5.50 34.18
C ALA A 20 -8.91 4.88 33.65
N CYS A 21 -9.29 5.24 32.43
CA CYS A 21 -10.17 4.45 31.59
C CYS A 21 -9.39 4.17 30.30
N SER A 22 -8.94 2.92 30.15
CA SER A 22 -8.35 2.38 28.93
C SER A 22 -9.34 2.54 27.78
N ASN A 23 -9.19 3.62 27.03
CA ASN A 23 -9.85 3.88 25.76
C ASN A 23 -8.78 4.57 24.89
N ASN A 24 -7.77 3.80 24.49
CA ASN A 24 -6.75 4.23 23.53
C ASN A 24 -7.40 4.38 22.16
N LYS A 25 -8.14 5.47 21.95
CA LYS A 25 -8.48 5.90 20.59
C LYS A 25 -7.18 6.40 19.94
N PRO A 26 -6.89 6.00 18.70
CA PRO A 26 -5.74 6.53 17.98
C PRO A 26 -5.87 8.03 17.81
N THR A 27 -4.75 8.73 17.93
CA THR A 27 -4.60 10.16 17.67
C THR A 27 -4.73 10.46 16.18
N GLU A 28 -5.02 11.71 15.83
CA GLU A 28 -5.06 12.14 14.42
C GLU A 28 -3.72 11.92 13.69
N GLU A 29 -2.60 12.08 14.40
CA GLU A 29 -1.26 11.82 13.85
C GLU A 29 -1.05 10.34 13.55
N GLU A 30 -1.49 9.44 14.44
CA GLU A 30 -1.42 7.99 14.23
C GLU A 30 -2.29 7.57 13.03
N VAL A 31 -3.50 8.12 12.91
CA VAL A 31 -4.38 7.84 11.76
C VAL A 31 -3.75 8.33 10.46
N ALA A 32 -3.20 9.55 10.43
CA ALA A 32 -2.54 10.09 9.24
C ALA A 32 -1.34 9.23 8.82
N LYS A 33 -0.53 8.77 9.79
CA LYS A 33 0.60 7.87 9.55
C LYS A 33 0.12 6.53 8.99
N THR A 34 -0.89 5.91 9.58
CA THR A 34 -1.43 4.63 9.10
C THR A 34 -1.97 4.76 7.68
N ASN A 35 -2.70 5.84 7.37
CA ASN A 35 -3.20 6.10 6.02
C ASN A 35 -2.08 6.22 4.99
N GLN A 36 -0.99 6.91 5.34
CA GLN A 36 0.19 7.01 4.48
C GLN A 36 0.85 5.66 4.24
N VAL A 37 0.92 4.80 5.26
CA VAL A 37 1.47 3.43 5.15
C VAL A 37 0.58 2.57 4.26
N ALA A 38 -0.75 2.61 4.44
CA ALA A 38 -1.72 1.91 3.60
C ALA A 38 -1.58 2.29 2.12
N TYR A 39 -1.51 3.59 1.82
CA TYR A 39 -1.25 4.09 0.47
C TYR A 39 0.09 3.60 -0.09
N ASN A 40 1.17 3.68 0.70
CA ASN A 40 2.48 3.21 0.26
C ASN A 40 2.49 1.70 -0.01
N ALA A 41 1.75 0.91 0.76
CA ALA A 41 1.62 -0.53 0.52
C ALA A 41 0.98 -0.81 -0.84
N VAL A 42 -0.10 -0.09 -1.20
CA VAL A 42 -0.71 -0.17 -2.53
C VAL A 42 0.29 0.18 -3.64
N LYS A 43 1.05 1.27 -3.49
CA LYS A 43 2.09 1.64 -4.47
C LYS A 43 3.13 0.53 -4.64
N VAL A 44 3.66 0.02 -3.52
CA VAL A 44 4.68 -1.04 -3.55
C VAL A 44 4.13 -2.30 -4.23
N ALA A 45 2.90 -2.70 -3.91
CA ALA A 45 2.25 -3.85 -4.51
C ALA A 45 2.14 -3.70 -6.05
N VAL A 46 1.70 -2.54 -6.54
CA VAL A 46 1.61 -2.28 -7.99
C VAL A 46 2.99 -2.16 -8.66
N VAL A 47 4.01 -1.62 -7.97
CA VAL A 47 5.40 -1.66 -8.45
C VAL A 47 5.87 -3.10 -8.65
N LYS A 48 5.50 -4.03 -7.76
CA LYS A 48 5.89 -5.44 -7.87
C LYS A 48 5.24 -6.13 -9.07
N VAL A 49 3.98 -5.84 -9.35
CA VAL A 49 3.33 -6.31 -10.59
C VAL A 49 4.02 -5.76 -11.83
N ASN A 50 4.34 -4.46 -11.86
CA ASN A 50 5.07 -3.88 -13.00
C ASN A 50 6.46 -4.50 -13.17
N ALA A 51 7.20 -4.71 -12.08
CA ALA A 51 8.51 -5.35 -12.11
C ALA A 51 8.47 -6.80 -12.63
N LEU A 52 7.38 -7.53 -12.37
CA LEU A 52 7.22 -8.92 -12.81
C LEU A 52 6.76 -9.05 -14.27
N PHE A 53 5.89 -8.16 -14.75
CA PHE A 53 5.17 -8.38 -16.02
C PHE A 53 5.34 -7.26 -17.05
N HIS A 54 5.93 -6.12 -16.70
CA HIS A 54 6.04 -4.94 -17.59
C HIS A 54 7.48 -4.43 -17.76
N HIS A 55 8.47 -5.12 -17.19
CA HIS A 55 9.86 -4.66 -17.18
C HIS A 55 10.71 -5.24 -18.33
N ASP A 56 10.56 -6.53 -18.61
CA ASP A 56 11.46 -7.26 -19.50
C ASP A 56 10.81 -7.59 -20.86
N VAL A 57 11.66 -7.66 -21.88
CA VAL A 57 11.35 -8.13 -23.23
C VAL A 57 12.32 -9.25 -23.63
N ALA A 58 11.91 -10.09 -24.58
CA ALA A 58 12.76 -11.13 -25.15
C ALA A 58 13.90 -10.54 -26.01
N ALA A 59 14.76 -11.37 -26.59
CA ALA A 59 15.86 -10.91 -27.45
C ALA A 59 15.41 -10.17 -28.72
N ASP A 60 14.13 -10.24 -29.08
CA ASP A 60 13.52 -9.46 -30.16
C ASP A 60 13.16 -8.01 -29.75
N GLU A 61 13.48 -7.62 -28.51
CA GLU A 61 13.26 -6.31 -27.90
C GLU A 61 11.79 -5.84 -27.88
N THR A 62 10.84 -6.71 -28.21
CA THR A 62 9.43 -6.32 -28.44
C THR A 62 8.42 -7.27 -27.79
N THR A 63 8.78 -8.54 -27.60
CA THR A 63 7.90 -9.52 -26.95
C THR A 63 8.02 -9.40 -25.43
N PRO A 64 6.96 -9.01 -24.71
CA PRO A 64 7.01 -8.88 -23.26
C PRO A 64 7.11 -10.26 -22.60
N VAL A 65 7.99 -10.37 -21.62
CA VAL A 65 8.25 -11.63 -20.89
C VAL A 65 8.26 -11.41 -19.40
N MET A 66 7.84 -12.43 -18.65
CA MET A 66 7.84 -12.41 -17.19
C MET A 66 9.26 -12.41 -16.64
N THR A 67 9.56 -11.56 -15.65
CA THR A 67 10.87 -11.44 -14.99
C THR A 67 11.26 -12.68 -14.20
N SER A 68 10.29 -13.35 -13.54
CA SER A 68 10.54 -14.63 -12.90
C SER A 68 10.62 -15.78 -13.90
N LYS A 69 11.29 -16.86 -13.51
CA LYS A 69 11.44 -18.06 -14.36
C LYS A 69 10.17 -18.89 -14.43
N THR A 70 9.41 -18.92 -13.33
CA THR A 70 8.21 -19.74 -13.21
C THR A 70 7.03 -18.92 -12.70
N LYS A 71 5.82 -19.45 -12.96
CA LYS A 71 4.56 -18.90 -12.45
C LYS A 71 4.54 -18.96 -10.92
N GLU A 72 5.08 -20.04 -10.36
CA GLU A 72 5.15 -20.29 -8.92
C GLU A 72 6.04 -19.25 -8.23
N ASP A 73 7.21 -18.96 -8.80
CA ASP A 73 8.10 -17.91 -8.28
C ASP A 73 7.44 -16.52 -8.33
N ALA A 74 6.73 -16.20 -9.43
CA ALA A 74 5.99 -14.95 -9.53
C ALA A 74 4.90 -14.87 -8.45
N LYS A 75 4.14 -15.95 -8.27
CA LYS A 75 3.08 -16.01 -7.26
C LYS A 75 3.64 -15.84 -5.85
N GLU A 76 4.74 -16.51 -5.51
CA GLU A 76 5.37 -16.38 -4.19
C GLU A 76 5.77 -14.92 -3.90
N ILE A 77 6.31 -14.21 -4.90
CA ILE A 77 6.62 -12.78 -4.77
C ILE A 77 5.34 -11.97 -4.54
N LEU A 78 4.26 -12.25 -5.27
CA LEU A 78 2.99 -11.53 -5.16
C LEU A 78 2.27 -11.78 -3.84
N ASP A 79 2.29 -13.00 -3.31
CA ASP A 79 1.70 -13.36 -2.01
C ASP A 79 2.35 -12.59 -0.84
N GLY A 80 3.51 -11.96 -1.07
CA GLY A 80 4.12 -11.02 -0.13
C GLY A 80 3.41 -9.65 -0.03
N TYR A 81 2.58 -9.29 -1.00
CA TYR A 81 1.96 -7.96 -1.15
C TYR A 81 0.46 -8.01 -1.41
N PHE A 82 -0.06 -9.16 -1.83
CA PHE A 82 -1.45 -9.40 -2.14
C PHE A 82 -1.95 -10.60 -1.33
N ASP A 83 -3.25 -10.67 -1.09
CA ASP A 83 -3.84 -11.92 -0.62
C ASP A 83 -3.77 -12.99 -1.72
N GLY A 84 -3.87 -14.26 -1.31
CA GLY A 84 -3.67 -15.38 -2.23
C GLY A 84 -4.62 -15.37 -3.42
N ALA A 85 -5.87 -14.94 -3.22
CA ALA A 85 -6.88 -14.87 -4.27
C ALA A 85 -6.57 -13.78 -5.30
N LEU A 86 -6.14 -12.59 -4.87
CA LEU A 86 -5.77 -11.51 -5.79
C LEU A 86 -4.46 -11.83 -6.51
N SER A 87 -3.48 -12.46 -5.85
CA SER A 87 -2.28 -13.00 -6.53
C SER A 87 -2.65 -13.97 -7.64
N ASP A 88 -3.58 -14.89 -7.40
CA ASP A 88 -4.03 -15.86 -8.41
C ASP A 88 -4.73 -15.19 -9.60
N ALA A 89 -5.51 -14.13 -9.34
CA ALA A 89 -6.14 -13.32 -10.37
C ALA A 89 -5.11 -12.58 -11.23
N ILE A 90 -4.10 -11.94 -10.60
CA ILE A 90 -3.00 -11.26 -11.29
C ILE A 90 -2.23 -12.25 -12.17
N ILE A 91 -1.87 -13.42 -11.62
CA ILE A 91 -1.15 -14.44 -12.34
C ILE A 91 -1.95 -14.95 -13.54
N THR A 92 -3.24 -15.23 -13.35
CA THR A 92 -4.14 -15.67 -14.42
C THR A 92 -4.25 -14.64 -15.54
N HIS A 93 -4.22 -13.35 -15.21
CA HIS A 93 -4.29 -12.26 -16.19
C HIS A 93 -3.03 -12.15 -17.07
N TYR A 94 -1.84 -12.31 -16.46
CA TYR A 94 -0.56 -12.08 -17.15
C TYR A 94 0.06 -13.32 -17.76
N VAL A 95 0.03 -14.45 -17.07
CA VAL A 95 0.80 -15.64 -17.45
C VAL A 95 0.09 -16.35 -18.62
N THR A 96 0.84 -16.57 -19.71
CA THR A 96 0.35 -17.31 -20.88
C THR A 96 1.05 -18.67 -21.01
N ASP A 97 0.51 -19.54 -21.88
CA ASP A 97 1.16 -20.82 -22.21
C ASP A 97 2.31 -20.68 -23.23
N LYS A 98 2.62 -19.46 -23.67
CA LYS A 98 3.65 -19.20 -24.69
C LYS A 98 5.01 -18.97 -24.03
N LYS A 99 6.06 -19.36 -24.74
CA LYS A 99 7.46 -19.09 -24.37
C LYS A 99 8.20 -18.35 -25.46
N ALA A 100 9.09 -17.47 -25.04
CA ALA A 100 10.15 -16.91 -25.84
C ALA A 100 11.46 -17.31 -25.14
N GLU A 101 12.28 -18.10 -25.83
CA GLU A 101 13.45 -18.74 -25.24
C GLU A 101 13.05 -19.63 -24.04
N ASP A 102 13.63 -19.41 -22.85
CA ASP A 102 13.30 -20.11 -21.61
C ASP A 102 12.30 -19.35 -20.73
N ARG A 103 11.80 -18.18 -21.18
CA ARG A 103 10.92 -17.29 -20.42
C ARG A 103 9.48 -17.36 -20.89
N VAL A 104 8.56 -17.06 -19.98
CA VAL A 104 7.12 -17.01 -20.27
C VAL A 104 6.78 -15.68 -20.92
N VAL A 105 6.09 -15.73 -22.06
CA VAL A 105 5.49 -14.54 -22.69
C VAL A 105 4.26 -14.13 -21.90
N VAL A 106 4.09 -12.84 -21.67
CA VAL A 106 2.99 -12.32 -20.84
C VAL A 106 1.96 -11.55 -21.65
N ASN A 107 0.74 -11.46 -21.13
CA ASN A 107 -0.24 -10.50 -21.59
C ASN A 107 0.25 -9.07 -21.30
N ALA A 108 0.29 -8.19 -22.30
CA ALA A 108 0.74 -6.81 -22.12
C ALA A 108 -0.33 -5.88 -21.49
N GLU A 109 -1.60 -6.32 -21.44
CA GLU A 109 -2.67 -5.52 -20.87
C GLU A 109 -2.45 -5.31 -19.36
N PRO A 110 -2.44 -4.07 -18.85
CA PRO A 110 -2.26 -3.83 -17.43
C PRO A 110 -3.46 -4.33 -16.61
N PHE A 111 -3.19 -5.11 -15.56
CA PHE A 111 -4.17 -5.50 -14.54
C PHE A 111 -4.60 -4.30 -13.69
N PHE A 112 -3.63 -3.46 -13.31
CA PHE A 112 -3.85 -2.19 -12.61
C PHE A 112 -3.65 -1.03 -13.57
N LYS A 113 -4.42 0.03 -13.38
CA LYS A 113 -4.21 1.30 -14.06
C LYS A 113 -2.88 1.94 -13.60
N GLN A 114 -2.02 2.32 -14.55
CA GLN A 114 -0.65 2.74 -14.26
C GLN A 114 -0.56 4.10 -13.55
N GLU A 115 -1.62 4.90 -13.62
CA GLU A 115 -1.71 6.25 -13.06
C GLU A 115 -1.46 6.27 -11.54
N LEU A 116 -1.72 5.17 -10.83
CA LEU A 116 -1.38 5.02 -9.41
C LEU A 116 0.11 5.26 -9.14
N LEU A 117 1.01 4.80 -10.01
CA LEU A 117 2.45 4.96 -9.77
C LEU A 117 2.88 6.43 -9.81
N ALA A 118 2.22 7.22 -10.66
CA ALA A 118 2.43 8.67 -10.78
C ALA A 118 1.68 9.49 -9.71
N SER A 119 0.68 8.90 -9.05
CA SER A 119 -0.12 9.60 -8.02
C SER A 119 0.71 9.97 -6.79
N LYS A 120 0.25 11.03 -6.10
CA LYS A 120 0.73 11.44 -4.78
C LYS A 120 -0.32 11.16 -3.72
N PHE A 121 0.10 11.18 -2.45
CA PHE A 121 -0.82 10.90 -1.35
C PHE A 121 -1.97 11.93 -1.27
N GLU A 122 -1.71 13.18 -1.65
CA GLU A 122 -2.72 14.23 -1.66
C GLU A 122 -3.80 14.03 -2.75
N ASP A 123 -3.58 13.11 -3.70
CA ASP A 123 -4.50 12.79 -4.79
C ASP A 123 -5.44 11.63 -4.44
N VAL A 124 -5.24 10.97 -3.30
CA VAL A 124 -6.00 9.80 -2.87
C VAL A 124 -6.86 10.08 -1.65
N THR A 125 -7.91 9.29 -1.49
CA THR A 125 -8.69 9.24 -0.25
C THR A 125 -8.41 7.91 0.42
N VAL A 126 -8.13 7.94 1.73
CA VAL A 126 -7.96 6.74 2.55
C VAL A 126 -9.05 6.72 3.61
N GLU A 127 -9.88 5.69 3.58
CA GLU A 127 -10.99 5.47 4.51
C GLU A 127 -10.73 4.19 5.32
N ALA A 128 -11.18 4.14 6.57
CA ALA A 128 -11.19 2.89 7.31
C ALA A 128 -12.19 1.91 6.67
N GLY A 129 -11.80 0.65 6.54
CA GLY A 129 -12.63 -0.44 6.08
C GLY A 129 -13.27 -1.21 7.24
N GLU A 130 -13.55 -2.49 7.01
CA GLU A 130 -13.98 -3.41 8.07
C GLU A 130 -12.75 -3.97 8.80
N GLU A 131 -12.79 -4.07 10.13
CA GLU A 131 -11.64 -4.54 10.93
C GLU A 131 -10.38 -3.68 10.71
N ASP A 132 -9.20 -4.29 10.56
CA ASP A 132 -7.90 -3.64 10.31
C ASP A 132 -7.67 -3.28 8.83
N GLU A 133 -8.75 -3.01 8.09
CA GLU A 133 -8.70 -2.65 6.68
C GLU A 133 -8.65 -1.14 6.45
N HIS A 134 -7.99 -0.76 5.36
CA HIS A 134 -8.03 0.59 4.82
C HIS A 134 -8.35 0.54 3.33
N VAL A 135 -9.15 1.49 2.89
CA VAL A 135 -9.61 1.62 1.51
C VAL A 135 -8.93 2.82 0.89
N VAL A 136 -8.04 2.58 -0.06
CA VAL A 136 -7.32 3.60 -0.82
C VAL A 136 -8.03 3.82 -2.14
N THR A 137 -8.73 4.94 -2.27
CA THR A 137 -9.41 5.34 -3.50
C THR A 137 -8.56 6.34 -4.26
N THR A 138 -8.23 5.99 -5.49
CA THR A 138 -7.55 6.90 -6.43
C THR A 138 -8.57 7.48 -7.40
N LYS A 139 -8.36 8.71 -7.88
CA LYS A 139 -9.28 9.33 -8.85
C LYS A 139 -9.37 8.55 -10.16
N ASP A 140 -8.23 8.05 -10.63
CA ASP A 140 -8.12 7.49 -11.97
C ASP A 140 -7.77 6.00 -11.98
N ALA A 141 -7.16 5.47 -10.91
CA ALA A 141 -6.53 4.16 -10.89
C ALA A 141 -7.30 3.06 -10.13
N GLY A 142 -8.55 3.31 -9.71
CA GLY A 142 -9.41 2.36 -9.01
C GLY A 142 -9.35 2.45 -7.49
N LYS A 143 -10.00 1.49 -6.84
CA LYS A 143 -10.14 1.38 -5.38
C LYS A 143 -9.43 0.13 -4.89
N PHE A 144 -8.55 0.31 -3.91
CA PHE A 144 -7.77 -0.76 -3.31
C PHE A 144 -8.18 -0.96 -1.86
N THR A 145 -8.49 -2.19 -1.47
CA THR A 145 -8.60 -2.55 -0.05
C THR A 145 -7.27 -3.15 0.37
N VAL A 146 -6.71 -2.63 1.47
CA VAL A 146 -5.58 -3.24 2.16
C VAL A 146 -5.97 -3.70 3.54
N LYS A 147 -5.38 -4.80 3.99
CA LYS A 147 -5.55 -5.34 5.34
C LYS A 147 -4.20 -5.38 6.05
N HIS A 148 -4.15 -4.94 7.29
CA HIS A 148 -2.96 -5.14 8.13
C HIS A 148 -2.82 -6.62 8.46
N VAL A 149 -1.62 -7.15 8.27
CA VAL A 149 -1.26 -8.52 8.62
C VAL A 149 -0.28 -8.41 9.78
N GLU A 150 -0.69 -8.90 10.95
CA GLU A 150 0.13 -8.88 12.16
C GLU A 150 1.46 -9.62 11.94
N ASP A 151 1.42 -10.74 11.22
CA ASP A 151 2.62 -11.48 10.81
C ASP A 151 3.39 -10.70 9.74
N GLY A 152 4.43 -10.01 10.18
CA GLY A 152 5.27 -9.14 9.34
C GLY A 152 4.95 -7.65 9.43
N ASP A 153 4.01 -7.26 10.30
CA ASP A 153 3.63 -5.86 10.58
C ASP A 153 3.52 -4.99 9.31
N LYS A 154 2.67 -5.42 8.38
CA LYS A 154 2.56 -4.82 7.05
C LYS A 154 1.12 -4.82 6.54
N PHE A 155 0.85 -3.97 5.57
CA PHE A 155 -0.38 -4.01 4.80
C PHE A 155 -0.19 -4.84 3.52
N ILE A 156 -1.18 -5.66 3.18
CA ILE A 156 -1.29 -6.34 1.88
C ILE A 156 -2.60 -5.93 1.20
N VAL A 157 -2.64 -5.96 -0.12
CA VAL A 157 -3.84 -5.66 -0.91
C VAL A 157 -4.72 -6.91 -0.99
N THR A 158 -5.96 -6.81 -0.53
CA THR A 158 -6.94 -7.90 -0.53
C THR A 158 -8.01 -7.74 -1.60
N LYS A 159 -8.16 -6.53 -2.16
CA LYS A 159 -9.16 -6.25 -3.19
C LYS A 159 -8.74 -5.11 -4.11
N TYR A 160 -9.16 -5.20 -5.36
CA TYR A 160 -9.07 -4.14 -6.36
C TYR A 160 -10.38 -4.06 -7.16
N GLU A 161 -10.90 -2.83 -7.33
CA GLU A 161 -12.13 -2.50 -8.05
C GLU A 161 -11.93 -1.31 -9.02
#